data_AF-A0ABD1UUT6-F1
#
_entry.id   AF-A0ABD1UUT6-F1
#
_cell.length_a   1.000
_cell.length_b   1.000
_cell.length_c   1.000
_cell.angle_alpha   90.00
_cell.angle_beta   90.00
_cell.angle_gamma   90.00
#
_symmetry.space_group_name_H-M   'P 1'
#
loop_
_entity.id
_entity.type
_entity.pdbx_description
1 polymer ?
#
loop_
_entity_poly.entity_id
_entity_poly.type
_entity_poly.pdbx_seq_one_letter_code
_entity_poly.pdbx_strand_id
1 'polypeptide(L)'
;MPCHKLHVQSVISPLKKQKIVSSINSAVVASSVQSQPLKARLKNGETLYEIFILSFSPTLAEIAGLAGYDFAVVDMEHDHGGISDAFSCIRAFVSTNTATILCLPESSATWAKKALNLGPQGIMFPMIDSWKSA
;
A
#
# COMPACT_ATOMS: atom_id res chain seq x y z
N MET A 1 44.90 -66.69 -9.11
CA MET A 1 43.50 -66.30 -8.80
C MET A 1 43.54 -65.00 -7.99
N PRO A 2 42.76 -63.97 -8.34
CA PRO A 2 43.31 -62.68 -8.76
C PRO A 2 42.92 -61.46 -7.89
N CYS A 3 43.74 -60.41 -8.03
CA CYS A 3 43.35 -59.01 -8.26
C CYS A 3 42.93 -58.01 -7.14
N HIS A 4 43.56 -56.83 -7.30
CA HIS A 4 43.11 -55.44 -7.09
C HIS A 4 43.41 -54.70 -5.77
N LYS A 5 44.40 -53.79 -5.90
CA LYS A 5 44.66 -52.59 -5.09
C LYS A 5 43.38 -51.75 -4.91
N LEU A 6 43.05 -51.41 -3.67
CA LEU A 6 42.03 -50.42 -3.34
C LEU A 6 42.63 -49.01 -3.40
N HIS A 7 42.02 -48.18 -4.23
CA HIS A 7 42.32 -46.77 -4.46
C HIS A 7 41.57 -45.94 -3.39
N VAL A 8 42.29 -45.15 -2.59
CA VAL A 8 41.68 -44.17 -1.68
C VAL A 8 41.30 -42.95 -2.52
N GLN A 9 40.01 -42.78 -2.82
CA GLN A 9 39.50 -41.51 -3.35
C GLN A 9 39.03 -40.63 -2.20
N SER A 10 39.76 -39.55 -1.97
CA SER A 10 39.36 -38.40 -1.16
C SER A 10 38.14 -37.74 -1.79
N VAL A 11 36.93 -38.05 -1.29
CA VAL A 11 35.72 -37.29 -1.61
C VAL A 11 35.64 -36.10 -0.66
N ILE A 12 36.35 -35.03 -0.99
CA ILE A 12 36.06 -33.70 -0.44
C ILE A 12 35.16 -33.01 -1.46
N SER A 13 33.84 -33.14 -1.26
CA SER A 13 32.85 -32.33 -1.97
C SER A 13 32.91 -30.89 -1.43
N PRO A 14 32.89 -29.85 -2.28
CA PRO A 14 32.90 -28.48 -1.78
C PRO A 14 31.59 -28.19 -1.02
N LEU A 15 31.73 -27.87 0.27
CA LEU A 15 30.65 -27.39 1.12
C LEU A 15 29.94 -26.20 0.43
N LYS A 16 28.62 -26.35 0.21
CA LYS A 16 27.71 -25.33 -0.32
C LYS A 16 27.74 -24.05 0.55
N LYS A 17 28.68 -23.14 0.26
CA LYS A 17 28.67 -21.76 0.79
C LYS A 17 27.60 -20.87 0.17
N GLN A 18 26.76 -21.39 -0.73
CA GLN A 18 25.77 -20.60 -1.47
C GLN A 18 24.44 -20.37 -0.74
N LYS A 19 24.11 -21.13 0.31
CA LYS A 19 22.77 -21.08 0.91
C LYS A 19 22.56 -19.93 1.92
N ILE A 20 23.63 -19.36 2.46
CA ILE A 20 23.54 -18.30 3.47
C ILE A 20 23.39 -16.92 2.78
N VAL A 21 24.13 -16.69 1.69
CA VAL A 21 24.13 -15.40 0.96
C VAL A 21 22.81 -15.14 0.22
N SER A 22 22.06 -16.20 -0.16
CA SER A 22 20.76 -16.04 -0.80
C SER A 22 19.65 -15.54 0.14
N SER A 23 19.70 -15.89 1.44
CA SER A 23 18.66 -15.48 2.40
C SER A 23 18.81 -14.03 2.87
N ILE A 24 20.03 -13.51 2.93
CA ILE A 24 20.28 -12.11 3.32
C ILE A 24 19.83 -11.12 2.24
N ASN A 25 19.95 -11.49 0.96
CA ASN A 25 19.51 -10.63 -0.14
C ASN A 25 17.98 -10.48 -0.21
N SER A 26 17.20 -11.51 0.13
CA SER A 26 15.74 -11.39 0.17
C SER A 26 15.23 -10.44 1.25
N ALA A 27 15.95 -10.34 2.39
CA ALA A 27 15.58 -9.42 3.46
C ALA A 27 15.96 -7.96 3.15
N VAL A 28 17.07 -7.73 2.43
CA VAL A 28 17.54 -6.37 2.10
C VAL A 28 16.84 -5.80 0.86
N VAL A 29 16.49 -6.64 -0.13
CA VAL A 29 15.71 -6.22 -1.32
C VAL A 29 14.24 -5.94 -0.97
N ALA A 30 13.74 -6.43 0.17
CA ALA A 30 12.45 -6.01 0.72
C ALA A 30 12.40 -4.52 1.12
N SER A 31 13.53 -3.82 1.14
CA SER A 31 13.62 -2.40 1.54
C SER A 31 13.28 -1.42 0.41
N SER A 32 13.02 -1.89 -0.81
CA SER A 32 12.42 -1.09 -1.87
C SER A 32 11.01 -1.60 -2.16
N VAL A 33 10.12 -1.49 -1.17
CA VAL A 33 8.69 -1.74 -1.37
C VAL A 33 8.13 -0.62 -2.25
N GLN A 34 8.30 -0.72 -3.56
CA GLN A 34 7.26 -0.20 -4.45
C GLN A 34 6.05 -1.11 -4.23
N SER A 35 5.29 -0.77 -3.19
CA SER A 35 4.02 -1.40 -2.88
C SER A 35 3.17 -1.27 -4.13
N GLN A 36 2.62 -2.37 -4.60
CA GLN A 36 1.78 -2.37 -5.79
C GLN A 36 0.71 -1.27 -5.64
N PRO A 37 0.38 -0.52 -6.70
CA PRO A 37 -0.60 0.55 -6.59
C PRO A 37 -1.92 -0.02 -6.06
N LEU A 38 -2.63 0.73 -5.21
CA LEU A 38 -3.86 0.30 -4.54
C LEU A 38 -4.86 -0.35 -5.51
N LYS A 39 -5.02 0.24 -6.71
CA LYS A 39 -5.87 -0.28 -7.78
C LYS A 39 -5.46 -1.68 -8.27
N ALA A 40 -4.17 -1.98 -8.36
CA ALA A 40 -3.68 -3.31 -8.76
C ALA A 40 -3.93 -4.35 -7.65
N ARG A 41 -3.67 -3.99 -6.39
CA ARG A 41 -3.97 -4.83 -5.21
C ARG A 41 -5.46 -5.21 -5.17
N LEU A 42 -6.34 -4.21 -5.31
CA LEU A 42 -7.79 -4.43 -5.39
C LEU A 42 -8.19 -5.34 -6.56
N LYS A 43 -7.60 -5.13 -7.73
CA LYS A 43 -7.87 -5.95 -8.94
C LYS A 43 -7.41 -7.40 -8.80
N ASN A 44 -6.39 -7.64 -7.96
CA ASN A 44 -5.89 -8.97 -7.65
C ASN A 44 -6.73 -9.70 -6.60
N GLY A 45 -7.80 -9.08 -6.08
CA GLY A 45 -8.65 -9.68 -5.05
C GLY A 45 -8.00 -9.74 -3.67
N GLU A 46 -6.99 -8.91 -3.42
CA GLU A 46 -6.38 -8.79 -2.09
C GLU A 46 -7.40 -8.22 -1.09
N THR A 47 -7.43 -8.77 0.13
CA THR A 47 -8.18 -8.17 1.24
C THR A 47 -7.38 -6.99 1.78
N LEU A 48 -7.95 -5.80 1.68
CA LEU A 48 -7.32 -4.55 2.09
C LEU A 48 -8.07 -3.97 3.28
N TYR A 49 -7.33 -3.44 4.24
CA TYR A 49 -7.86 -2.83 5.45
C TYR A 49 -7.72 -1.31 5.39
N GLU A 50 -8.82 -0.61 5.64
CA GLU A 50 -8.89 0.84 5.63
C GLU A 50 -9.11 1.48 7.00
N ILE A 51 -8.83 2.77 7.08
CA ILE A 51 -9.20 3.63 8.19
C ILE A 51 -9.88 4.91 7.68
N PHE A 52 -10.96 5.33 8.34
CA PHE A 52 -11.62 6.60 8.06
C PHE A 52 -11.03 7.73 8.91
N ILE A 53 -10.75 8.86 8.25
CA ILE A 53 -10.35 10.11 8.89
C ILE A 53 -11.47 11.12 8.74
N LEU A 54 -12.12 11.43 9.86
CA LEU A 54 -13.18 12.43 9.93
C LEU A 54 -12.63 13.79 10.42
N SER A 55 -11.80 13.78 11.48
CA SER A 55 -11.33 15.00 12.17
C SER A 55 -10.56 16.06 11.35
N PHE A 56 -10.18 15.76 10.10
CA PHE A 56 -9.25 16.56 9.29
C PHE A 56 -7.95 17.01 9.97
N SER A 57 -7.55 16.34 11.05
CA SER A 57 -6.30 16.61 11.74
C SER A 57 -5.14 15.97 10.98
N PRO A 58 -4.16 16.74 10.45
CA PRO A 58 -2.99 16.17 9.79
C PRO A 58 -2.15 15.34 10.76
N THR A 59 -2.12 15.70 12.05
CA THR A 59 -1.44 14.91 13.09
C THR A 59 -2.10 13.55 13.28
N LEU A 60 -3.44 13.49 13.34
CA LEU A 60 -4.13 12.21 13.45
C LEU A 60 -3.98 11.37 12.18
N ALA A 61 -4.00 12.02 11.01
CA ALA A 61 -3.76 11.35 9.73
C ALA A 61 -2.35 10.73 9.67
N GLU A 62 -1.31 11.43 10.14
CA GLU A 62 0.05 10.90 10.21
C GLU A 62 0.13 9.68 11.15
N ILE A 63 -0.46 9.77 12.35
CA ILE A 63 -0.52 8.66 13.30
C ILE A 63 -1.26 7.46 12.67
N ALA A 64 -2.39 7.69 12.03
CA ALA A 64 -3.16 6.66 11.33
C ALA A 64 -2.36 6.03 10.17
N GLY A 65 -1.59 6.83 9.44
CA GLY A 65 -0.72 6.35 8.36
C GLY A 65 0.37 5.40 8.84
N LEU A 66 0.83 5.55 10.08
CA LEU A 66 1.81 4.67 10.72
C LEU A 66 1.18 3.42 11.36
N ALA A 67 -0.16 3.32 11.44
CA ALA A 67 -0.86 2.24 12.12
C ALA A 67 -0.92 0.91 11.31
N GLY A 68 -0.45 0.91 10.07
CA GLY A 68 -0.34 -0.31 9.25
C GLY A 68 -1.57 -0.66 8.41
N TYR A 69 -2.49 0.29 8.21
CA TYR A 69 -3.60 0.14 7.24
C TYR A 69 -3.08 0.17 5.80
N ASP A 70 -3.79 -0.50 4.90
CA ASP A 70 -3.45 -0.54 3.48
C ASP A 70 -3.74 0.79 2.77
N PHE A 71 -4.81 1.47 3.20
CA PHE A 71 -5.16 2.80 2.76
C PHE A 71 -6.01 3.53 3.81
N ALA A 72 -6.19 4.83 3.62
CA ALA A 72 -7.06 5.65 4.43
C ALA A 72 -8.11 6.34 3.55
N VAL A 73 -9.29 6.56 4.13
CA VAL A 73 -10.36 7.36 3.53
C VAL A 73 -10.42 8.70 4.27
N VAL A 74 -10.19 9.79 3.54
CA VAL A 74 -10.44 11.14 4.04
C VAL A 74 -11.90 11.45 3.72
N ASP A 75 -12.72 11.63 4.76
CA ASP A 75 -14.17 11.77 4.61
C ASP A 75 -14.59 13.24 4.59
N MET A 76 -15.03 13.73 3.43
CA MET A 76 -15.64 15.06 3.29
C MET A 76 -17.17 15.05 3.20
N GLU A 77 -17.82 13.89 3.33
CA GLU A 77 -19.28 13.75 3.30
C GLU A 77 -19.90 14.08 4.66
N HIS A 78 -19.34 13.51 5.72
CA HIS A 78 -19.94 13.57 7.05
C HIS A 78 -19.34 14.63 7.97
N ASP A 79 -18.23 15.23 7.57
CA ASP A 79 -17.45 16.12 8.41
C ASP A 79 -17.36 17.53 7.78
N HIS A 80 -16.97 18.52 8.57
CA HIS A 80 -17.09 19.95 8.24
C HIS A 80 -15.91 20.52 7.45
N GLY A 81 -14.93 19.69 7.08
CA GLY A 81 -13.72 20.10 6.38
C GLY A 81 -13.88 20.29 4.88
N GLY A 82 -13.00 21.11 4.32
CA GLY A 82 -12.94 21.43 2.91
C GLY A 82 -11.73 20.82 2.18
N ILE A 83 -11.55 21.27 0.94
CA ILE A 83 -10.43 20.84 0.08
C ILE A 83 -9.06 21.11 0.73
N SER A 84 -8.90 22.24 1.44
CA SER A 84 -7.65 22.58 2.11
C SER A 84 -7.32 21.65 3.28
N ASP A 85 -8.34 21.25 4.02
CA ASP A 85 -8.22 20.37 5.18
C ASP A 85 -7.90 18.95 4.70
N ALA A 86 -8.64 18.46 3.69
CA ALA A 86 -8.38 17.20 3.03
C ALA A 86 -6.95 17.14 2.45
N PHE A 87 -6.48 18.22 1.81
CA PHE A 87 -5.11 18.29 1.29
C PHE A 87 -4.05 18.13 2.39
N SER A 88 -4.30 18.70 3.57
CA SER A 88 -3.38 18.58 4.71
C SER A 88 -3.29 17.14 5.21
N CYS A 89 -4.41 16.42 5.29
CA CYS A 89 -4.44 15.00 5.62
C CYS A 89 -3.79 14.12 4.54
N ILE A 90 -4.08 14.38 3.26
CA ILE A 90 -3.46 13.64 2.14
C ILE A 90 -1.94 13.79 2.19
N ARG A 91 -1.42 14.99 2.44
CA ARG A 91 0.02 15.22 2.61
C ARG A 91 0.62 14.42 3.77
N ALA A 92 -0.10 14.29 4.88
CA ALA A 92 0.34 13.47 6.01
C ALA A 92 0.44 11.99 5.62
N PHE A 93 -0.55 11.45 4.92
CA PHE A 93 -0.51 10.06 4.42
C PHE A 93 0.57 9.81 3.37
N VAL A 94 0.85 10.79 2.51
CA VAL A 94 1.98 10.70 1.58
C VAL A 94 3.30 10.57 2.34
N SER A 95 3.47 11.26 3.48
CA SER A 95 4.68 11.16 4.30
C SER A 95 4.87 9.79 4.96
N THR A 96 3.78 9.04 5.17
CA THR A 96 3.79 7.68 5.74
C THR A 96 3.70 6.59 4.68
N ASN A 97 3.73 6.95 3.39
CA ASN A 97 3.55 6.03 2.25
C ASN A 97 2.22 5.25 2.31
N THR A 98 1.18 5.84 2.90
CA THR A 98 -0.16 5.25 3.01
C THR A 98 -1.02 5.71 1.84
N ALA A 99 -1.73 4.78 1.21
CA ALA A 99 -2.64 5.14 0.13
C ALA A 99 -3.87 5.90 0.65
N THR A 100 -4.43 6.78 -0.18
CA THR A 100 -5.55 7.65 0.19
C THR A 100 -6.67 7.58 -0.83
N ILE A 101 -7.89 7.49 -0.32
CA ILE A 101 -9.13 7.69 -1.05
C ILE A 101 -9.81 8.91 -0.46
N LEU A 102 -10.36 9.79 -1.31
CA LEU A 102 -11.11 10.95 -0.87
C LEU A 102 -12.61 10.72 -1.08
N CYS A 103 -13.39 10.69 0.00
CA CYS A 103 -14.85 10.66 -0.08
C CYS A 103 -15.37 12.07 -0.38
N LEU A 104 -16.21 12.20 -1.42
CA LEU A 104 -16.72 13.50 -1.85
C LEU A 104 -17.91 13.93 -0.97
N PRO A 105 -18.12 15.25 -0.77
CA PRO A 105 -19.30 15.76 -0.06
C PRO A 105 -20.61 15.44 -0.78
N GLU A 106 -20.57 15.40 -2.10
CA GLU A 106 -21.69 15.06 -2.97
C GLU A 106 -21.16 14.50 -4.30
N SER A 107 -22.01 13.75 -5.00
CA SER A 107 -21.70 13.20 -6.32
C SER A 107 -21.88 14.24 -7.42
N SER A 108 -20.91 15.16 -7.56
CA SER A 108 -20.90 16.16 -8.64
C SER A 108 -19.54 16.29 -9.35
N ALA A 109 -19.58 16.61 -10.65
CA ALA A 109 -18.38 16.76 -11.48
C ALA A 109 -17.44 17.85 -10.95
N THR A 110 -17.99 18.89 -10.31
CA THR A 110 -17.22 19.96 -9.67
C THR A 110 -16.39 19.43 -8.51
N TRP A 111 -16.98 18.62 -7.63
CA TRP A 111 -16.25 18.01 -6.53
C TRP A 111 -15.27 16.95 -7.00
N ALA A 112 -15.65 16.11 -7.96
CA ALA A 112 -14.74 15.14 -8.56
C ALA A 112 -13.49 15.80 -9.14
N LYS A 113 -13.64 16.90 -9.90
CA LYS A 113 -12.49 17.66 -10.45
C LYS A 113 -11.61 18.23 -9.34
N LYS A 114 -12.20 18.84 -8.30
CA LYS A 114 -11.45 19.38 -7.16
C LYS A 114 -10.69 18.29 -6.41
N ALA A 115 -11.33 17.15 -6.15
CA ALA A 115 -10.75 16.01 -5.49
C ALA A 115 -9.58 15.41 -6.28
N LEU A 116 -9.75 15.21 -7.60
CA LEU A 116 -8.67 14.71 -8.46
C LEU A 116 -7.45 15.63 -8.49
N ASN A 117 -7.64 16.96 -8.38
CA ASN A 117 -6.53 17.91 -8.28
C ASN A 117 -5.72 17.77 -6.98
N LEU A 118 -6.28 17.17 -5.92
CA LEU A 118 -5.54 16.89 -4.69
C LEU A 118 -4.60 15.68 -4.81
N GLY A 119 -4.75 14.88 -5.86
CA GLY A 119 -3.91 13.71 -6.14
C GLY A 119 -4.08 12.49 -5.22
N PRO A 120 -5.28 12.13 -4.71
CA PRO A 120 -5.45 10.86 -4.02
C PRO A 120 -5.31 9.67 -4.99
N GLN A 121 -5.08 8.46 -4.47
CA GLN A 121 -5.08 7.24 -5.30
C GLN A 121 -6.47 6.86 -5.82
N GLY A 122 -7.53 7.37 -5.20
CA GLY A 122 -8.92 7.17 -5.62
C GLY A 122 -9.87 8.21 -5.03
N ILE A 123 -11.09 8.21 -5.54
CA ILE A 123 -12.21 9.00 -4.99
C ILE A 123 -13.39 8.07 -4.73
N MET A 124 -14.14 8.34 -3.67
CA MET A 124 -15.37 7.63 -3.31
C MET A 124 -16.56 8.57 -3.53
N PHE A 125 -17.52 8.12 -4.33
CA PHE A 125 -18.74 8.86 -4.59
C PHE A 125 -19.81 8.45 -3.58
N PRO A 126 -20.44 9.41 -2.88
CA PRO A 126 -21.50 9.09 -1.93
C PRO A 126 -22.82 8.74 -2.65
N MET A 127 -23.69 8.03 -1.93
CA MET A 127 -25.10 7.85 -2.29
C MET A 127 -25.37 7.33 -3.71
N ILE A 128 -24.61 6.32 -4.15
CA ILE A 128 -24.85 5.64 -5.44
C ILE A 128 -26.00 4.63 -5.27
N ASP A 129 -27.20 4.98 -5.71
CA ASP A 129 -28.43 4.18 -5.55
C ASP A 129 -28.88 3.45 -6.82
N SER A 130 -28.31 3.81 -7.97
CA SER A 130 -28.67 3.26 -9.27
C SER A 130 -27.46 3.12 -10.19
N TRP A 131 -27.61 2.30 -11.23
CA TRP A 131 -26.58 2.16 -12.28
C TRP A 131 -26.36 3.46 -13.07
N LYS A 132 -27.34 4.37 -13.08
CA LYS A 132 -27.24 5.65 -13.78
C LYS A 132 -26.39 6.66 -13.00
N SER A 133 -26.40 6.56 -11.67
CA SER A 133 -25.54 7.37 -10.81
C SER A 133 -24.12 6.83 -10.66
N ALA A 134 -23.89 5.55 -10.99
CA ALA A 134 -22.58 4.87 -10.93
C ALA A 134 -21.70 5.19 -12.14
#